data_AF-A0ABD7NUI6-F1
#
_entry.id   AF-A0ABD7NUI6-F1
#
_cell.length_a   1.000
_cell.length_b   1.000
_cell.length_c   1.000
_cell.angle_alpha   90.00
_cell.angle_beta   90.00
_cell.angle_gamma   90.00
#
_symmetry.space_group_name_H-M   'P 1'
#
loop_
_entity.id
_entity.type
_entity.pdbx_description
1 polymer ?
#
loop_
_entity_poly.entity_id
_entity_poly.type
_entity_poly.pdbx_seq_one_letter_code
_entity_poly.pdbx_strand_id
1 'polypeptide(L)'
;MNNDGLTLNQLAERNAALVTEVEKLRAERDRLVTENAYLLNGAARELNTSWMFHKTMLGAQAALACLSLGRESAARDWLEGTTDEAGAEIPDDITVAGLQAWFDSQMVSNDGKSGFLTRAEAEEAIKKACPATDRIVAGIKADGVEQAANECYGAGYICETLLAYAQQLREGAGK
;
A
#
# COMPACT_ATOMS: atom_id res chain seq x y z
N MET A 1 16.19 -49.48 -22.50
CA MET A 1 16.06 -48.32 -21.58
C MET A 1 16.91 -47.20 -22.16
N ASN A 2 16.35 -46.35 -23.04
CA ASN A 2 17.09 -45.20 -23.56
C ASN A 2 16.93 -44.04 -22.60
N ASN A 3 17.90 -43.88 -21.70
CA ASN A 3 18.21 -42.57 -21.13
C ASN A 3 19.26 -41.96 -22.06
N ASP A 4 18.82 -41.42 -23.20
CA ASP A 4 19.65 -40.50 -23.97
C ASP A 4 19.70 -39.19 -23.18
N GLY A 5 20.59 -39.17 -22.19
CA GLY A 5 20.86 -38.01 -21.35
C GLY A 5 21.38 -36.86 -22.22
N LEU A 6 21.00 -35.64 -21.84
CA LEU A 6 21.49 -34.41 -22.44
C LEU A 6 23.02 -34.45 -22.59
N THR A 7 23.51 -34.03 -23.75
CA THR A 7 24.96 -33.86 -23.96
C THR A 7 25.51 -32.81 -22.99
N LEU A 8 26.82 -32.88 -22.73
CA LEU A 8 27.51 -31.94 -21.84
C LEU A 8 27.28 -30.47 -22.22
N ASN A 9 27.21 -30.17 -23.51
CA ASN A 9 26.94 -28.81 -24.00
C ASN A 9 25.49 -28.39 -23.75
N GLN A 10 24.52 -29.28 -23.95
CA GLN A 10 23.11 -28.99 -23.68
C GLN A 10 22.85 -28.82 -22.16
N LEU A 11 23.57 -29.57 -21.32
CA LEU A 11 23.55 -29.37 -19.87
C LEU A 11 24.15 -28.02 -19.48
N ALA A 12 25.25 -27.61 -20.14
CA ALA A 12 25.88 -26.31 -19.88
C ALA A 12 24.97 -25.14 -20.27
N GLU A 13 24.32 -25.19 -21.44
CA GLU A 13 23.35 -24.19 -21.87
C GLU A 13 22.14 -24.10 -20.95
N ARG A 14 21.57 -25.24 -20.56
CA ARG A 14 20.45 -25.29 -19.62
C ARG A 14 20.84 -24.74 -18.25
N ASN A 15 22.03 -25.06 -17.76
CA ASN A 15 22.52 -24.51 -16.50
C ASN A 15 22.74 -23.00 -16.57
N ALA A 16 23.26 -22.48 -17.68
CA ALA A 16 23.42 -21.04 -17.88
C ALA A 16 22.05 -20.33 -17.85
N ALA A 17 21.05 -20.85 -18.57
CA ALA A 17 19.69 -20.29 -18.56
C ALA A 17 19.05 -20.34 -17.16
N LEU A 18 19.20 -21.46 -16.44
CA LEU A 18 18.69 -21.59 -15.07
C LEU A 18 19.35 -20.62 -14.09
N VAL A 19 20.67 -20.39 -14.21
CA VAL A 19 21.38 -19.43 -13.37
C VAL A 19 20.86 -18.02 -13.60
N THR A 20 20.67 -17.61 -14.87
CA THR A 20 20.09 -16.31 -15.19
C THR A 20 18.68 -16.14 -14.62
N GLU A 21 17.82 -17.14 -14.73
CA GLU A 21 16.46 -17.04 -14.17
C GLU A 21 16.48 -16.99 -12.63
N VAL A 22 17.36 -17.76 -11.98
CA VAL A 22 17.53 -17.71 -10.52
C VAL A 22 18.00 -16.33 -10.06
N GLU A 23 18.91 -15.68 -10.78
CA GLU A 23 19.37 -14.33 -10.47
C GLU A 23 18.26 -13.29 -10.64
N LYS A 24 17.47 -13.40 -11.71
CA LYS A 24 16.29 -12.55 -11.93
C LYS A 24 15.26 -12.69 -10.81
N LEU A 25 14.91 -13.94 -10.44
CA LEU A 25 13.97 -14.22 -9.35
C LEU A 25 14.48 -13.71 -8.00
N ARG A 26 15.79 -13.79 -7.74
CA ARG A 26 16.39 -13.22 -6.52
C ARG A 26 16.24 -11.70 -6.48
N ALA A 27 16.52 -11.02 -7.60
CA ALA A 27 16.37 -9.57 -7.68
C ALA A 27 14.91 -9.13 -7.50
N GLU A 28 13.95 -9.88 -8.04
CA GLU A 28 12.52 -9.62 -7.87
C GLU A 28 12.06 -9.85 -6.43
N ARG A 29 12.51 -10.95 -5.80
CA ARG A 29 12.26 -11.23 -4.38
C ARG A 29 12.80 -10.11 -3.49
N ASP A 30 14.01 -9.61 -3.74
CA ASP A 30 14.60 -8.54 -2.94
C ASP A 30 13.81 -7.23 -3.06
N ARG A 31 13.29 -6.91 -4.26
CA ARG A 31 12.37 -5.78 -4.46
C ARG A 31 11.07 -5.96 -3.69
N LEU A 32 10.48 -7.15 -3.72
CA LEU A 32 9.26 -7.47 -2.97
C LEU A 32 9.44 -7.34 -1.46
N VAL A 33 10.57 -7.81 -0.93
CA VAL A 33 10.87 -7.68 0.49
C VAL A 33 10.93 -6.21 0.88
N THR A 34 11.57 -5.38 0.06
CA THR A 34 11.67 -3.93 0.28
C THR A 34 10.29 -3.26 0.25
N GLU A 35 9.48 -3.57 -0.76
CA GLU A 35 8.15 -2.99 -0.90
C GLU A 35 7.19 -3.45 0.19
N ASN A 36 7.19 -4.74 0.54
CA ASN A 36 6.38 -5.25 1.65
C ASN A 36 6.77 -4.62 2.99
N ALA A 37 8.06 -4.38 3.24
CA ALA A 37 8.50 -3.68 4.44
C ALA A 37 7.98 -2.24 4.48
N TYR A 38 7.97 -1.53 3.34
CA TYR A 38 7.41 -0.19 3.23
C TYR A 38 5.89 -0.18 3.45
N LEU A 39 5.17 -1.09 2.77
CA LEU A 39 3.73 -1.25 2.89
C LEU A 39 3.27 -1.62 4.29
N LEU A 40 3.95 -2.56 4.95
CA LEU A 40 3.63 -2.97 6.30
C LEU A 40 3.79 -1.80 7.29
N ASN A 41 4.86 -1.01 7.13
CA ASN A 41 5.04 0.21 7.93
C ASN A 41 3.92 1.23 7.67
N GLY A 42 3.55 1.45 6.40
CA GLY A 42 2.43 2.32 6.04
C GLY A 42 1.11 1.86 6.66
N ALA A 43 0.77 0.58 6.49
CA ALA A 43 -0.44 -0.02 7.05
C ALA A 43 -0.46 0.06 8.58
N ALA A 44 0.67 -0.22 9.25
CA ALA A 44 0.79 -0.09 10.70
C ALA A 44 0.56 1.35 11.16
N ARG A 45 1.11 2.33 10.44
CA ARG A 45 0.91 3.76 10.73
C ARG A 45 -0.56 4.15 10.60
N GLU A 46 -1.21 3.78 9.51
CA GLU A 46 -2.63 4.09 9.28
C GLU A 46 -3.55 3.38 10.28
N LEU A 47 -3.26 2.13 10.64
CA LEU A 47 -3.98 1.42 11.71
C LEU A 47 -3.80 2.11 13.07
N ASN A 48 -2.58 2.56 13.40
CA ASN A 48 -2.34 3.31 14.62
C ASN A 48 -3.12 4.64 14.63
N THR A 49 -3.11 5.37 13.52
CA THR A 49 -3.91 6.59 13.35
C THR A 49 -5.41 6.32 13.48
N SER A 50 -5.93 5.26 12.86
CA SER A 50 -7.33 4.86 12.99
C SER A 50 -7.69 4.49 14.43
N TRP A 51 -6.80 3.81 15.16
CA TRP A 51 -7.00 3.48 16.56
C TRP A 51 -7.05 4.73 17.43
N MET A 52 -6.14 5.69 17.23
CA MET A 52 -6.17 6.98 17.92
C MET A 52 -7.50 7.71 17.68
N PHE A 53 -7.96 7.81 16.43
CA PHE A 53 -9.26 8.41 16.11
C PHE A 53 -10.43 7.73 16.82
N HIS A 54 -10.43 6.40 16.86
CA HIS A 54 -11.46 5.64 17.55
C HIS A 54 -11.44 5.91 19.06
N LYS A 55 -10.24 5.91 19.69
CA LYS A 55 -10.05 6.25 21.11
C LYS A 55 -10.55 7.66 21.42
N THR A 56 -10.22 8.66 20.60
CA THR A 56 -10.70 10.04 20.75
C THR A 56 -12.21 10.13 20.62
N MET A 57 -12.82 9.46 19.64
CA MET A 57 -14.28 9.46 19.46
C MET A 57 -15.01 8.86 20.68
N LEU A 58 -14.54 7.73 21.18
CA LEU A 58 -15.11 7.10 22.38
C LEU A 58 -14.91 7.95 23.64
N GLY A 59 -13.74 8.57 23.81
CA GLY A 59 -13.47 9.50 24.92
C GLY A 59 -14.41 10.71 24.89
N ALA A 60 -14.63 11.31 23.72
CA ALA A 60 -15.57 12.40 23.54
C ALA A 60 -17.02 11.96 23.85
N GLN A 61 -17.45 10.78 23.42
CA GLN A 61 -18.76 10.22 23.77
C GLN A 61 -18.92 10.02 25.29
N ALA A 62 -17.89 9.49 25.96
CA ALA A 62 -17.88 9.33 27.41
C ALA A 62 -17.95 10.69 28.14
N ALA A 63 -17.23 11.69 27.65
CA ALA A 63 -17.26 13.05 28.19
C ALA A 63 -18.65 13.68 28.04
N LEU A 64 -19.29 13.56 26.87
CA LEU A 64 -20.66 14.03 26.64
C LEU A 64 -21.66 13.35 27.59
N ALA A 65 -21.52 12.05 27.84
CA ALA A 65 -22.34 11.34 28.82
C ALA A 65 -22.13 11.89 30.24
N CYS A 66 -20.89 12.16 30.63
CA CYS A 66 -20.58 12.78 31.93
C CYS A 66 -21.21 14.18 32.07
N LEU A 67 -21.14 15.00 31.02
CA LEU A 67 -21.76 16.34 31.00
C LEU A 67 -23.28 16.26 31.17
N SER A 68 -23.96 15.31 30.53
CA SER A 68 -25.41 15.15 30.69
C SER A 68 -25.84 14.77 32.11
N LEU A 69 -24.90 14.24 32.90
CA LEU A 69 -25.08 13.89 34.31
C LEU A 69 -24.56 14.99 35.27
N GLY A 70 -24.12 16.13 34.76
CA GLY A 70 -23.53 17.22 35.56
C GLY A 70 -22.16 16.90 36.14
N ARG A 71 -21.43 15.91 35.60
CA ARG A 71 -20.12 15.46 36.08
C ARG A 71 -18.98 16.08 35.28
N GLU A 72 -18.82 17.39 35.42
CA GLU A 72 -17.86 18.17 34.62
C GLU A 72 -16.40 17.74 34.81
N SER A 73 -15.97 17.43 36.05
CA SER A 73 -14.61 16.95 36.31
C SER A 73 -14.32 15.63 35.59
N ALA A 74 -15.28 14.68 35.62
CA ALA A 74 -15.10 13.40 34.93
C ALA A 74 -15.08 13.56 33.41
N ALA A 75 -15.86 14.51 32.87
CA ALA A 75 -15.81 14.84 31.45
C ALA A 75 -14.44 15.38 31.04
N ARG A 76 -13.83 16.22 31.88
CA ARG A 76 -12.47 16.73 31.67
C ARG A 76 -11.45 15.59 31.67
N ASP A 77 -11.49 14.69 32.65
CA ASP A 77 -10.56 13.56 32.74
C ASP A 77 -10.60 12.67 31.48
N TRP A 78 -11.80 12.42 30.94
CA TRP A 78 -11.97 11.65 29.69
C TRP A 78 -11.39 12.36 28.47
N LEU A 79 -11.48 13.69 28.40
CA LEU A 79 -10.94 14.48 27.29
C LEU A 79 -9.42 14.57 27.39
N GLU A 80 -8.88 14.98 28.55
CA GLU A 80 -7.44 15.14 28.78
C GLU A 80 -6.67 13.83 28.52
N GLY A 81 -7.17 12.70 29.03
CA GLY A 81 -6.57 11.38 28.78
C GLY A 81 -6.59 10.90 27.32
N THR A 82 -7.30 11.62 26.43
CA THR A 82 -7.27 11.38 24.98
C THR A 82 -6.49 12.43 24.19
N THR A 83 -6.28 13.63 24.76
CA THR A 83 -5.58 14.74 24.10
C THR A 83 -4.11 14.84 24.47
N ASP A 84 -3.62 14.14 25.50
CA ASP A 84 -2.20 14.13 25.89
C ASP A 84 -1.26 13.62 24.77
N GLU A 85 -1.79 12.90 23.79
CA GLU A 85 -1.07 12.39 22.62
C GLU A 85 -1.22 13.31 21.38
N ALA A 86 -1.94 14.43 21.49
CA ALA A 86 -2.15 15.35 20.38
C ALA A 86 -0.90 16.21 20.13
N GLY A 87 -0.45 16.27 18.88
CA GLY A 87 0.72 17.08 18.48
C GLY A 87 0.43 18.57 18.24
N ALA A 88 -0.82 19.02 18.42
CA ALA A 88 -1.23 20.41 18.20
C ALA A 88 -1.45 21.11 19.54
N GLU A 89 -0.65 22.14 19.81
CA GLU A 89 -0.78 22.96 21.01
C GLU A 89 -1.75 24.12 20.78
N ILE A 90 -2.65 24.31 21.74
CA ILE A 90 -3.55 25.47 21.77
C ILE A 90 -2.77 26.69 22.29
N PRO A 91 -2.83 27.85 21.63
CA PRO A 91 -2.21 29.09 22.13
C PRO A 91 -2.78 29.54 23.49
N ASP A 92 -1.91 30.02 24.38
CA ASP A 92 -2.28 30.46 25.73
C ASP A 92 -3.30 31.62 25.75
N ASP A 93 -3.34 32.44 24.70
CA ASP A 93 -4.21 33.61 24.57
C ASP A 93 -5.47 33.35 23.72
N ILE A 94 -5.79 32.07 23.42
CA ILE A 94 -6.94 31.73 22.60
C ILE A 94 -8.25 32.20 23.25
N THR A 95 -9.12 32.81 22.44
CA THR A 95 -10.47 33.17 22.87
C THR A 95 -11.47 32.13 22.36
N VAL A 96 -12.65 32.05 22.99
CA VAL A 96 -13.73 31.17 22.52
C VAL A 96 -14.09 31.47 21.05
N ALA A 97 -14.06 32.73 20.65
CA ALA A 97 -14.29 33.13 19.26
C ALA A 97 -13.15 32.72 18.30
N GLY A 98 -11.92 32.61 18.81
CA GLY A 98 -10.74 32.19 18.04
C GLY A 98 -10.60 30.68 17.87
N LEU A 99 -11.30 29.86 18.68
CA LEU A 99 -11.19 28.40 18.65
C LEU A 99 -11.52 27.80 17.28
N GLN A 100 -12.57 28.30 16.60
CA GLN A 100 -12.96 27.77 15.30
C GLN A 100 -11.88 28.02 14.24
N ALA A 101 -11.33 29.23 14.20
CA ALA A 101 -10.29 29.58 13.24
C ALA A 101 -8.98 28.79 13.49
N TRP A 102 -8.61 28.59 14.76
CA TRP A 102 -7.49 27.73 15.12
C TRP A 102 -7.76 26.28 14.68
N PHE A 103 -8.94 25.73 14.99
CA PHE A 103 -9.32 24.37 14.57
C PHE A 103 -9.23 24.21 13.06
N ASP A 104 -9.84 25.11 12.30
CA ASP A 104 -9.83 25.06 10.83
C ASP A 104 -8.41 25.13 10.26
N SER A 105 -7.51 25.87 10.93
CA SER A 105 -6.08 25.94 10.56
C SER A 105 -5.33 24.61 10.77
N GLN A 106 -5.77 23.78 11.73
CA GLN A 106 -5.20 22.45 11.99
C GLN A 106 -5.75 21.40 11.00
N MET A 107 -6.84 21.69 10.29
CA MET A 107 -7.51 20.77 9.37
C MET A 107 -6.96 20.85 7.93
N VAL A 108 -5.69 21.23 7.78
CA VAL A 108 -4.99 21.32 6.48
C VAL A 108 -4.05 20.12 6.34
N SER A 109 -4.18 19.35 5.25
CA SER A 109 -3.29 18.23 4.94
C SER A 109 -1.85 18.68 4.68
N ASN A 110 -0.87 17.79 4.87
CA ASN A 110 0.55 18.02 4.62
C ASN A 110 0.89 18.47 3.18
N ASP A 111 -0.03 18.31 2.22
CA ASP A 111 0.11 18.73 0.82
C ASP A 111 -0.62 20.05 0.48
N GLY A 112 -1.16 20.74 1.49
CA GLY A 112 -1.80 22.04 1.33
C GLY A 112 -3.18 22.01 0.66
N LYS A 113 -3.77 20.82 0.47
CA LYS A 113 -5.16 20.67 0.00
C LYS A 113 -6.09 20.42 1.19
N SER A 114 -7.28 21.00 1.14
CA SER A 114 -8.28 20.87 2.20
C SER A 114 -8.79 19.42 2.28
N GLY A 115 -8.59 18.79 3.43
CA GLY A 115 -9.32 17.59 3.82
C GLY A 115 -8.61 16.26 3.58
N PHE A 116 -8.88 15.34 4.50
CA PHE A 116 -8.61 13.91 4.38
C PHE A 116 -8.83 13.40 2.95
N LEU A 117 -7.91 12.60 2.43
CA LEU A 117 -8.08 11.95 1.13
C LEU A 117 -9.41 11.19 1.13
N THR A 118 -10.19 11.35 0.06
CA THR A 118 -11.30 10.42 -0.20
C THR A 118 -10.73 9.00 -0.36
N ARG A 119 -11.56 7.97 -0.14
CA ARG A 119 -11.13 6.56 -0.35
C ARG A 119 -10.46 6.35 -1.71
N ALA A 120 -10.99 6.98 -2.76
CA ALA A 120 -10.43 6.88 -4.11
C ALA A 120 -9.06 7.56 -4.23
N GLU A 121 -8.89 8.74 -3.63
CA GLU A 121 -7.59 9.44 -3.61
C GLU A 121 -6.55 8.70 -2.77
N ALA A 122 -6.96 8.11 -1.64
CA ALA A 122 -6.10 7.25 -0.83
C ALA A 122 -5.69 5.99 -1.60
N GLU A 123 -6.63 5.36 -2.31
CA GLU A 123 -6.36 4.18 -3.13
C GLU A 123 -5.37 4.49 -4.27
N GLU A 124 -5.55 5.62 -4.97
CA GLU A 124 -4.61 6.07 -6.01
C GLU A 124 -3.24 6.45 -5.45
N ALA A 125 -3.19 7.07 -4.27
CA ALA A 125 -1.93 7.35 -3.59
C ALA A 125 -1.19 6.07 -3.18
N ILE A 126 -1.92 5.05 -2.71
CA ILE A 126 -1.36 3.74 -2.34
C ILE A 126 -0.84 3.02 -3.59
N LYS A 127 -1.60 2.98 -4.70
CA LYS A 127 -1.14 2.40 -5.97
C LYS A 127 0.15 3.05 -6.46
N LYS A 128 0.22 4.39 -6.42
CA LYS A 128 1.44 5.12 -6.76
C LYS A 128 2.64 4.80 -5.87
N ALA A 129 2.40 4.42 -4.62
CA ALA A 129 3.45 4.04 -3.68
C ALA A 129 3.91 2.58 -3.84
N CYS A 130 3.20 1.76 -4.62
CA CYS A 130 3.49 0.33 -4.82
C CYS A 130 3.73 -0.06 -6.29
N PRO A 131 4.60 0.66 -7.03
CA PRO A 131 4.81 0.39 -8.45
C PRO A 131 5.57 -0.93 -8.71
N ALA A 132 6.14 -1.56 -7.68
CA ALA A 132 6.78 -2.86 -7.83
C ALA A 132 5.74 -4.00 -7.74
N THR A 133 4.74 -3.90 -6.87
CA THR A 133 3.64 -4.87 -6.77
C THR A 133 2.80 -4.86 -8.05
N ASP A 134 2.50 -3.68 -8.59
CA ASP A 134 1.78 -3.56 -9.87
C ASP A 134 2.59 -4.15 -11.03
N ARG A 135 3.90 -3.92 -11.08
CA ARG A 135 4.79 -4.55 -12.07
C ARG A 135 4.82 -6.06 -11.95
N ILE A 136 4.77 -6.60 -10.73
CA ILE A 136 4.83 -8.05 -10.49
C ILE A 136 3.48 -8.70 -10.83
N VAL A 137 2.36 -8.09 -10.44
CA VAL A 137 1.03 -8.57 -10.86
C VAL A 137 0.90 -8.57 -12.37
N ALA A 138 1.43 -7.54 -13.04
CA ALA A 138 1.49 -7.49 -14.49
C ALA A 138 2.42 -8.56 -15.08
N GLY A 139 3.57 -8.81 -14.44
CA GLY A 139 4.50 -9.90 -14.77
C GLY A 139 3.84 -11.28 -14.68
N ILE A 140 3.17 -11.58 -13.57
CA ILE A 140 2.45 -12.86 -13.37
C ILE A 140 1.33 -13.03 -14.40
N LYS A 141 0.57 -11.95 -14.69
CA LYS A 141 -0.46 -11.99 -15.74
C LYS A 141 0.16 -12.27 -17.11
N ALA A 142 1.31 -11.66 -17.41
CA ALA A 142 2.04 -11.91 -18.64
C ALA A 142 2.57 -13.35 -18.73
N ASP A 143 3.18 -13.86 -17.66
CA ASP A 143 3.68 -15.24 -17.56
C ASP A 143 2.55 -16.25 -17.82
N GLY A 144 1.37 -16.03 -17.23
CA GLY A 144 0.20 -16.90 -17.45
C GLY A 144 -0.31 -16.87 -18.88
N VAL A 145 -0.27 -15.71 -19.55
CA VAL A 145 -0.64 -15.57 -20.96
C VAL A 145 0.39 -16.26 -21.87
N GLU A 146 1.68 -16.12 -21.57
CA GLU A 146 2.77 -16.81 -22.30
C GLU A 146 2.66 -18.32 -22.14
N GLN A 147 2.37 -18.80 -20.93
CA GLN A 147 2.16 -20.22 -20.69
C GLN A 147 0.97 -20.75 -21.50
N ALA A 148 -0.17 -20.05 -21.48
CA ALA A 148 -1.35 -20.45 -22.26
C ALA A 148 -1.08 -20.41 -23.77
N ALA A 149 -0.34 -19.41 -24.26
CA ALA A 149 0.04 -19.30 -25.68
C ALA A 149 0.87 -20.53 -26.11
N ASN A 150 1.88 -20.87 -25.32
CA ASN A 150 2.81 -21.94 -25.63
C ASN A 150 2.20 -23.34 -25.45
N GLU A 151 1.41 -23.57 -24.40
CA GLU A 151 0.88 -24.90 -24.08
C GLU A 151 -0.41 -25.25 -24.83
N CYS A 152 -1.30 -24.27 -25.07
CA CYS A 152 -2.59 -24.54 -25.71
C CYS A 152 -2.57 -24.34 -27.23
N TYR A 153 -1.72 -23.45 -27.74
CA TYR A 153 -1.72 -23.06 -29.15
C TYR A 153 -0.41 -23.40 -29.85
N GLY A 154 0.73 -23.24 -29.15
CA GLY A 154 2.06 -23.59 -29.63
C GLY A 154 2.60 -22.64 -30.71
N ALA A 155 1.87 -22.44 -31.81
CA ALA A 155 2.26 -21.57 -32.92
C ALA A 155 1.05 -21.01 -33.69
N GLY A 156 1.29 -19.96 -34.48
CA GLY A 156 0.30 -19.31 -35.35
C GLY A 156 -0.32 -18.05 -34.72
N TYR A 157 -1.23 -17.43 -35.48
CA TYR A 157 -1.76 -16.09 -35.19
C TYR A 157 -2.26 -15.91 -33.74
N ILE A 158 -2.92 -16.92 -33.17
CA ILE A 158 -3.45 -16.85 -31.80
C ILE A 158 -2.30 -16.86 -30.77
N CYS A 159 -1.28 -17.71 -30.98
CA CYS A 159 -0.09 -17.77 -30.12
C CYS A 159 0.66 -16.42 -30.15
N GLU A 160 0.92 -15.89 -31.35
CA GLU A 160 1.61 -14.61 -31.53
C GLU A 160 0.85 -13.43 -30.92
N THR A 161 -0.48 -13.42 -31.06
CA THR A 161 -1.34 -12.39 -30.47
C THR A 161 -1.30 -12.42 -28.94
N LEU A 162 -1.32 -13.61 -28.34
CA LEU A 162 -1.24 -13.77 -26.89
C LEU A 162 0.14 -13.36 -26.36
N LEU A 163 1.23 -13.74 -27.04
CA LEU A 163 2.59 -13.32 -26.67
C LEU A 163 2.75 -11.79 -26.74
N ALA A 164 2.20 -11.16 -27.78
CA ALA A 164 2.20 -9.69 -27.89
C ALA A 164 1.38 -9.03 -26.77
N TYR A 165 0.27 -9.63 -26.35
CA TYR A 165 -0.53 -9.14 -25.23
C TYR A 165 0.21 -9.29 -23.88
N ALA A 166 0.92 -10.39 -23.66
CA ALA A 166 1.77 -10.57 -22.48
C ALA A 166 2.86 -9.50 -22.39
N GLN A 167 3.52 -9.19 -23.51
CA GLN A 167 4.50 -8.11 -23.61
C GLN A 167 3.90 -6.75 -23.21
N GLN A 168 2.70 -6.43 -23.71
CA GLN A 168 1.99 -5.19 -23.37
C GLN A 168 1.66 -5.10 -21.88
N LEU A 169 1.30 -6.21 -21.22
CA LEU A 169 1.05 -6.24 -19.78
C LEU A 169 2.32 -5.84 -19.00
N ARG A 170 3.50 -6.36 -19.39
CA ARG A 170 4.77 -6.02 -18.74
C ARG A 170 5.16 -4.55 -18.95
N GLU A 171 4.91 -4.00 -20.13
CA GLU A 171 5.27 -2.62 -20.50
C GLU A 171 4.28 -1.57 -19.95
N GLY A 172 3.00 -1.93 -19.79
CA GLY A 172 1.95 -1.04 -19.29
C GLY A 172 2.03 -0.73 -17.80
N ALA A 173 2.73 -1.54 -17.01
CA ALA A 173 2.86 -1.39 -15.55
C ALA A 173 3.85 -0.28 -15.10
N GLY A 174 4.38 0.50 -16.05
CA GLY A 174 5.35 1.59 -15.79
C GLY A 174 4.82 3.00 -16.07
N LYS A 175 3.52 3.19 -16.32
CA LYS A 175 2.91 4.50 -16.60
C LYS A 175 2.09 5.01 -15.43
#